data_AF-A0A0X1KX38-F1
#
_entry.id   AF-A0A0X1KX38-F1
#
_cell.length_a   1.000
_cell.length_b   1.000
_cell.length_c   1.000
_cell.angle_alpha   90.00
_cell.angle_beta   90.00
_cell.angle_gamma   90.00
#
_symmetry.space_group_name_H-M   'P 1'
#
loop_
_entity.id
_entity.type
_entity.pdbx_description
1 polymer ?
#
loop_
_entity_poly.entity_id
_entity_poly.type
_entity_poly.pdbx_seq_one_letter_code
_entity_poly.pdbx_strand_id
1 'polypeptide(L)'
;MISKNMRSHLKLSFKSIFSIKFIVISHLVKRVIYPYILAGQKRAFDFFILRNVGQNGRSHWRATMHMSKSFLIISMGFVAVSVQAQTLTRDNGAPVGDNQNSITAGEHGSVLLQDVHLIQKLQRFARERIPERVVHARGTGAHGEFVASGDFSDLTLSAPFTSKGKITPVFVRFSTVIHSKGSPETLRDPRGFATKFYTEQGNWDLVGNNLPVFFIRDSIKFPDMVHSLKPSPVTNLQDPNRFFDFFSHEPGSTHMLTWVYTNLGTPASYRTMDGFGVHAYKWINQKGDVNYVKFHWKSLQGIESLRPDEVVKVQGQDFNHLTNDLYTQINAGNHPKWDLYVQVLTPEQLSKLDYNGLDATKVWLDVPEKKVGTMTLNKVPDNFFLETEQSAFAPSNLIPGIEPSEDRLLQGRLFAYADTQLYRLGANLFQLPINRPLVEVNSHNQEGASNSAQTASDINYQPSRKLELKEDPQFKAVQTQLVGSVQQKAISNPRNFYQAGVLYRSLNEQDKQDLITNLAGDLNKVTDKEIKATMVSHFYRADKDYGTRLARATNTDLKQVAKLAAM
;
A
#
# COMPACT_ATOMS: atom_id res chain seq x y z
N MET A 1 18.10 -75.64 15.23
CA MET A 1 17.25 -76.52 16.06
C MET A 1 16.09 -75.65 16.55
N ILE A 2 14.79 -75.93 16.29
CA ILE A 2 14.00 -77.12 16.67
C ILE A 2 13.92 -77.19 18.21
N SER A 3 12.76 -77.08 18.90
CA SER A 3 11.34 -76.85 18.54
C SER A 3 10.63 -76.16 19.76
N LYS A 4 9.31 -75.99 19.96
CA LYS A 4 8.10 -76.76 19.60
C LYS A 4 6.81 -75.95 19.90
N ASN A 5 5.65 -76.40 19.38
CA ASN A 5 4.30 -75.93 19.76
C ASN A 5 3.96 -76.33 21.24
N MET A 6 2.84 -75.95 21.91
CA MET A 6 1.44 -76.03 21.46
C MET A 6 0.39 -75.65 22.56
N ARG A 7 -0.65 -74.84 22.22
CA ARG A 7 -2.03 -74.75 22.85
C ARG A 7 -2.11 -74.42 24.36
N SER A 8 -3.23 -74.05 25.01
CA SER A 8 -4.56 -73.42 24.73
C SER A 8 -5.25 -73.15 26.10
N HIS A 9 -6.34 -72.41 26.34
CA HIS A 9 -7.36 -71.70 25.53
C HIS A 9 -7.96 -70.55 26.40
N LEU A 10 -8.80 -69.62 25.89
CA LEU A 10 -10.28 -69.64 26.02
C LEU A 10 -10.98 -68.63 25.07
N LYS A 11 -12.32 -68.65 24.97
CA LYS A 11 -13.16 -67.74 24.15
C LYS A 11 -14.12 -66.91 25.03
N LEU A 12 -14.65 -65.80 24.46
CA LEU A 12 -15.86 -64.99 24.77
C LEU A 12 -15.51 -63.48 24.79
N SER A 13 -16.33 -62.52 24.30
CA SER A 13 -17.49 -62.58 23.40
C SER A 13 -17.68 -61.22 22.70
N PHE A 14 -18.00 -61.19 21.40
CA PHE A 14 -18.20 -59.95 20.62
C PHE A 14 -19.70 -59.60 20.52
N LYS A 15 -20.23 -58.71 21.40
CA LYS A 15 -21.55 -58.04 21.25
C LYS A 15 -21.83 -57.04 22.41
N SER A 16 -21.56 -55.73 22.21
CA SER A 16 -22.07 -54.67 23.12
C SER A 16 -21.86 -53.22 22.62
N ILE A 17 -20.74 -52.90 21.96
CA ILE A 17 -20.28 -51.50 21.81
C ILE A 17 -20.99 -50.69 20.68
N PHE A 18 -21.62 -51.33 19.70
CA PHE A 18 -22.07 -50.64 18.48
C PHE A 18 -23.41 -49.86 18.56
N SER A 19 -24.24 -50.05 19.60
CA SER A 19 -25.57 -49.40 19.65
C SER A 19 -25.60 -48.00 20.26
N ILE A 20 -24.59 -47.61 21.05
CA ILE A 20 -24.69 -46.39 21.89
C ILE A 20 -24.36 -45.10 21.12
N LYS A 21 -23.48 -45.14 20.11
CA LYS A 21 -23.05 -43.93 19.38
C LYS A 21 -24.10 -43.33 18.43
N PHE A 22 -25.10 -44.09 17.96
CA PHE A 22 -26.09 -43.60 16.99
C PHE A 22 -27.23 -42.77 17.61
N ILE A 23 -27.58 -43.03 18.88
CA ILE A 23 -28.76 -42.42 19.52
C ILE A 23 -28.53 -40.93 19.83
N VAL A 24 -27.32 -40.56 20.26
CA VAL A 24 -26.96 -39.18 20.65
C VAL A 24 -26.96 -38.22 19.45
N ILE A 25 -26.40 -38.65 18.30
CA ILE A 25 -26.30 -37.83 17.09
C ILE A 25 -27.70 -37.53 16.52
N SER A 26 -28.59 -38.53 16.52
CA SER A 26 -29.99 -38.40 16.06
C SER A 26 -30.77 -37.33 16.82
N HIS A 27 -30.55 -37.20 18.13
CA HIS A 27 -31.24 -36.21 18.98
C HIS A 27 -30.75 -34.78 18.74
N LEU A 28 -29.45 -34.57 18.53
CA LEU A 28 -28.87 -33.24 18.37
C LEU A 28 -29.34 -32.57 17.07
N VAL A 29 -29.34 -33.31 15.96
CA VAL A 29 -29.75 -32.81 14.63
C VAL A 29 -31.22 -32.35 14.63
N LYS A 30 -32.12 -33.11 15.28
CA LYS A 30 -33.56 -32.80 15.31
C LYS A 30 -33.94 -31.60 16.17
N ARG A 31 -33.19 -31.29 17.24
CA ARG A 31 -33.53 -30.19 18.16
C ARG A 31 -32.77 -28.89 17.89
N VAL A 32 -31.54 -28.93 17.39
CA VAL A 32 -30.70 -27.72 17.25
C VAL A 32 -30.71 -27.16 15.84
N ILE A 33 -30.63 -28.00 14.81
CA ILE A 33 -30.37 -27.55 13.42
C ILE A 33 -31.66 -27.25 12.66
N TYR A 34 -32.68 -28.09 12.80
CA TYR A 34 -33.95 -27.99 12.06
C TYR A 34 -34.70 -26.64 12.21
N PRO A 35 -34.75 -26.00 13.40
CA PRO A 35 -35.43 -24.70 13.57
C PRO A 35 -34.83 -23.56 12.72
N TYR A 36 -33.50 -23.53 12.56
CA TYR A 36 -32.82 -22.46 11.82
C TYR A 36 -33.03 -22.57 10.30
N ILE A 37 -33.11 -23.80 9.77
CA ILE A 37 -33.37 -24.03 8.34
C ILE A 37 -34.76 -23.51 7.94
N LEU A 38 -35.78 -23.75 8.78
CA LEU A 38 -37.16 -23.28 8.56
C LEU A 38 -37.29 -21.75 8.70
N ALA A 39 -36.50 -21.12 9.56
CA ALA A 39 -36.44 -19.66 9.67
C ALA A 39 -35.86 -18.99 8.41
N GLY A 40 -34.86 -19.62 7.78
CA GLY A 40 -34.28 -19.15 6.52
C GLY A 40 -35.26 -19.23 5.34
N GLN A 41 -35.96 -20.37 5.17
CA GLN A 41 -36.85 -20.57 4.04
C GLN A 41 -38.06 -19.61 4.01
N LYS A 42 -38.60 -19.21 5.16
CA LYS A 42 -39.74 -18.26 5.19
C LYS A 42 -39.42 -16.89 4.57
N ARG A 43 -38.19 -16.37 4.70
CA ARG A 43 -37.82 -15.06 4.13
C ARG A 43 -37.57 -15.08 2.62
N ALA A 44 -37.44 -16.25 2.00
CA ALA A 44 -37.20 -16.38 0.56
C ALA A 44 -38.48 -16.46 -0.28
N PHE A 45 -39.62 -16.81 0.33
CA PHE A 45 -40.89 -17.03 -0.40
C PHE A 45 -41.72 -15.76 -0.59
N ASP A 46 -41.70 -14.85 0.38
CA ASP A 46 -42.52 -13.62 0.38
C ASP A 46 -42.09 -12.58 -0.68
N PHE A 47 -40.95 -12.78 -1.36
CA PHE A 47 -40.40 -11.84 -2.34
C PHE A 47 -40.77 -12.15 -3.80
N PHE A 48 -41.50 -13.23 -4.08
CA PHE A 48 -41.74 -13.72 -5.46
C PHE A 48 -43.20 -13.72 -5.95
N ILE A 49 -44.17 -13.30 -5.13
CA ILE A 49 -45.58 -13.19 -5.54
C ILE A 49 -46.07 -11.74 -5.38
N LEU A 50 -45.73 -10.89 -6.35
CA LEU A 50 -46.39 -9.58 -6.55
C LEU A 50 -46.21 -8.98 -7.96
N ARG A 51 -46.50 -9.77 -9.02
CA ARG A 51 -46.68 -9.22 -10.39
C ARG A 51 -47.57 -10.09 -11.29
N ASN A 52 -48.25 -9.40 -12.20
CA ASN A 52 -48.99 -9.90 -13.38
C ASN A 52 -50.23 -10.79 -13.14
N VAL A 53 -51.40 -10.13 -13.05
CA VAL A 53 -52.71 -10.70 -13.46
C VAL A 53 -53.05 -10.09 -14.83
N GLY A 54 -53.39 -10.90 -15.85
CA GLY A 54 -53.50 -10.37 -17.23
C GLY A 54 -54.03 -11.31 -18.33
N GLN A 55 -55.26 -11.81 -18.18
CA GLN A 55 -56.21 -12.22 -19.25
C GLN A 55 -55.87 -13.28 -20.35
N ASN A 56 -56.81 -14.24 -20.46
CA ASN A 56 -57.48 -14.75 -21.68
C ASN A 56 -56.72 -15.37 -22.88
N GLY A 57 -57.10 -16.62 -23.22
CA GLY A 57 -56.88 -17.23 -24.55
C GLY A 57 -57.27 -18.72 -24.61
N ARG A 58 -58.08 -19.15 -25.60
CA ARG A 58 -58.45 -20.57 -25.85
C ARG A 58 -58.08 -20.98 -27.28
N SER A 59 -57.53 -22.18 -27.47
CA SER A 59 -57.81 -23.06 -28.63
C SER A 59 -57.17 -24.45 -28.47
N HIS A 60 -57.63 -25.43 -29.25
CA HIS A 60 -57.09 -26.81 -29.30
C HIS A 60 -55.93 -26.92 -30.31
N TRP A 61 -55.14 -28.01 -30.22
CA TRP A 61 -55.09 -29.09 -31.23
C TRP A 61 -54.25 -30.28 -30.72
N ARG A 62 -54.41 -31.47 -31.33
CA ARG A 62 -53.55 -32.66 -31.15
C ARG A 62 -52.89 -33.01 -32.49
N ALA A 63 -51.59 -33.36 -32.51
CA ALA A 63 -51.06 -34.57 -33.20
C ALA A 63 -49.51 -34.71 -33.14
N THR A 64 -49.06 -35.94 -32.90
CA THR A 64 -47.86 -36.65 -33.44
C THR A 64 -46.47 -35.98 -33.60
N MET A 65 -45.46 -36.59 -32.92
CA MET A 65 -44.11 -36.97 -33.41
C MET A 65 -43.13 -35.88 -33.96
N HIS A 66 -41.79 -35.98 -33.84
CA HIS A 66 -40.87 -37.07 -33.47
C HIS A 66 -39.64 -36.55 -32.68
N MET A 67 -38.95 -37.44 -31.96
CA MET A 67 -37.51 -37.45 -31.54
C MET A 67 -36.66 -36.16 -31.56
N SER A 68 -36.00 -35.82 -30.42
CA SER A 68 -34.51 -35.80 -30.30
C SER A 68 -33.98 -35.22 -28.96
N LYS A 69 -33.25 -36.06 -28.20
CA LYS A 69 -32.09 -35.76 -27.29
C LYS A 69 -32.23 -34.79 -26.09
N SER A 70 -31.34 -35.00 -25.11
CA SER A 70 -30.84 -34.03 -24.12
C SER A 70 -31.79 -33.50 -23.03
N PHE A 71 -32.25 -34.39 -22.14
CA PHE A 71 -32.50 -33.97 -20.75
C PHE A 71 -31.19 -33.90 -19.97
N LEU A 72 -30.57 -32.71 -19.93
CA LEU A 72 -29.42 -32.46 -19.06
C LEU A 72 -29.93 -32.27 -17.62
N ILE A 73 -29.89 -33.32 -16.80
CA ILE A 73 -30.20 -33.21 -15.38
C ILE A 73 -29.06 -32.41 -14.72
N ILE A 74 -29.30 -31.12 -14.49
CA ILE A 74 -28.43 -30.30 -13.66
C ILE A 74 -28.63 -30.74 -12.20
N SER A 75 -27.89 -31.77 -11.80
CA SER A 75 -27.72 -32.12 -10.40
C SER A 75 -27.01 -30.96 -9.71
N MET A 76 -27.76 -30.12 -8.99
CA MET A 76 -27.20 -29.16 -8.05
C MET A 76 -26.52 -29.92 -6.91
N GLY A 77 -25.28 -30.32 -7.15
CA GLY A 77 -24.40 -30.92 -6.16
C GLY A 77 -24.11 -29.89 -5.09
N PHE A 78 -24.91 -29.88 -4.02
CA PHE A 78 -24.51 -29.31 -2.75
C PHE A 78 -23.28 -30.08 -2.27
N VAL A 79 -22.09 -29.61 -2.65
CA VAL A 79 -20.82 -30.00 -2.04
C VAL A 79 -20.86 -29.45 -0.62
N ALA A 80 -21.44 -30.25 0.28
CA ALA A 80 -21.29 -30.06 1.71
C ALA A 80 -19.79 -30.21 2.00
N VAL A 81 -19.08 -29.08 2.11
CA VAL A 81 -17.68 -29.05 2.48
C VAL A 81 -17.59 -29.56 3.91
N SER A 82 -17.36 -30.86 4.04
CA SER A 82 -17.13 -31.49 5.33
C SER A 82 -15.85 -30.90 5.91
N VAL A 83 -15.99 -30.08 6.96
CA VAL A 83 -14.88 -29.55 7.76
C VAL A 83 -14.30 -30.72 8.56
N GLN A 84 -13.54 -31.55 7.84
CA GLN A 84 -12.87 -32.73 8.35
C GLN A 84 -11.62 -32.25 9.08
N ALA A 85 -11.53 -32.57 10.38
CA ALA A 85 -10.45 -32.09 11.22
C ALA A 85 -9.09 -32.51 10.63
N GLN A 86 -8.25 -31.52 10.30
CA GLN A 86 -6.94 -31.77 9.73
C GLN A 86 -5.95 -32.16 10.83
N THR A 87 -5.18 -33.22 10.59
CA THR A 87 -4.08 -33.62 11.47
C THR A 87 -2.96 -32.59 11.42
N LEU A 88 -2.46 -32.15 12.57
CA LEU A 88 -1.28 -31.27 12.64
C LEU A 88 -0.04 -32.00 12.07
N THR A 89 0.70 -31.33 11.19
CA THR A 89 1.93 -31.85 10.58
C THR A 89 3.13 -30.94 10.87
N ARG A 90 4.33 -31.50 10.69
CA ARG A 90 5.60 -30.78 10.54
C ARG A 90 5.78 -30.26 9.11
N ASP A 91 6.79 -29.42 8.87
CA ASP A 91 7.14 -28.86 7.54
C ASP A 91 7.30 -29.94 6.46
N ASN A 92 7.70 -31.17 6.83
CA ASN A 92 7.90 -32.31 5.93
C ASN A 92 6.63 -33.18 5.75
N GLY A 93 5.46 -32.68 6.14
CA GLY A 93 4.17 -33.39 6.04
C GLY A 93 3.97 -34.52 7.05
N ALA A 94 4.96 -34.86 7.87
CA ALA A 94 4.83 -35.93 8.86
C ALA A 94 3.92 -35.49 10.02
N PRO A 95 2.97 -36.33 10.48
CA PRO A 95 2.03 -35.97 11.52
C PRO A 95 2.70 -35.76 12.89
N VAL A 96 2.02 -35.00 13.74
CA VAL A 96 2.42 -34.65 15.11
C VAL A 96 1.52 -35.40 16.10
N GLY A 97 2.14 -36.16 17.02
CA GLY A 97 1.42 -36.95 18.02
C GLY A 97 1.00 -36.16 19.26
N ASP A 98 1.84 -35.22 19.70
CA ASP A 98 1.57 -34.27 20.79
C ASP A 98 2.15 -32.89 20.42
N ASN A 99 1.48 -31.83 20.86
CA ASN A 99 1.86 -30.43 20.66
C ASN A 99 1.70 -29.58 21.94
N GLN A 100 1.33 -30.22 23.06
CA GLN A 100 1.20 -29.65 24.40
C GLN A 100 2.44 -29.97 25.25
N ASN A 101 2.92 -31.22 25.17
CA ASN A 101 4.09 -31.70 25.91
C ASN A 101 5.32 -31.83 25.00
N SER A 102 6.51 -31.69 25.59
CA SER A 102 7.80 -32.01 24.94
C SER A 102 8.29 -33.39 25.38
N ILE A 103 9.15 -34.05 24.59
CA ILE A 103 9.76 -35.33 25.00
C ILE A 103 10.77 -35.09 26.13
N THR A 104 10.56 -35.69 27.31
CA THR A 104 11.45 -35.58 28.48
C THR A 104 12.07 -36.92 28.90
N ALA A 105 13.14 -36.86 29.69
CA ALA A 105 13.77 -38.01 30.34
C ALA A 105 12.96 -38.49 31.57
N GLY A 106 11.67 -38.82 31.37
CA GLY A 106 10.71 -39.10 32.44
C GLY A 106 10.03 -37.83 32.98
N GLU A 107 9.10 -38.01 33.92
CA GLU A 107 8.19 -36.94 34.39
C GLU A 107 8.89 -35.71 34.99
N HIS A 108 10.07 -35.90 35.59
CA HIS A 108 10.86 -34.84 36.22
C HIS A 108 12.23 -34.64 35.54
N GLY A 109 12.42 -35.20 34.35
CA GLY A 109 13.69 -35.16 33.61
C GLY A 109 13.75 -34.05 32.56
N SER A 110 14.96 -33.73 32.10
CA SER A 110 15.21 -32.74 31.05
C SER A 110 14.54 -33.09 29.71
N VAL A 111 14.19 -32.06 28.93
CA VAL A 111 13.75 -32.20 27.54
C VAL A 111 14.86 -32.77 26.66
N LEU A 112 14.51 -33.67 25.74
CA LEU A 112 15.46 -34.35 24.85
C LEU A 112 15.62 -33.63 23.50
N LEU A 113 16.86 -33.52 23.02
CA LEU A 113 17.21 -32.94 21.71
C LEU A 113 16.64 -33.75 20.52
N GLN A 114 16.09 -34.94 20.75
CA GLN A 114 15.39 -35.72 19.72
C GLN A 114 13.96 -35.23 19.43
N ASP A 115 13.44 -34.24 20.18
CA ASP A 115 12.13 -33.62 19.91
C ASP A 115 12.21 -32.68 18.69
N VAL A 116 12.19 -33.30 17.52
CA VAL A 116 12.22 -32.63 16.21
C VAL A 116 10.97 -31.79 15.93
N HIS A 117 9.87 -31.94 16.68
CA HIS A 117 8.70 -31.07 16.57
C HIS A 117 8.92 -29.77 17.35
N LEU A 118 9.34 -29.87 18.61
CA LEU A 118 9.74 -28.73 19.44
C LEU A 118 10.82 -27.88 18.73
N ILE A 119 11.88 -28.53 18.25
CA ILE A 119 13.00 -27.87 17.59
C ILE A 119 12.53 -27.11 16.34
N GLN A 120 11.75 -27.76 15.46
CA GLN A 120 11.25 -27.11 14.24
C GLN A 120 10.34 -25.92 14.58
N LYS A 121 9.37 -26.11 15.49
CA LYS A 121 8.43 -25.07 15.93
C LYS A 121 9.15 -23.83 16.47
N LEU A 122 10.16 -24.01 17.32
CA LEU A 122 10.97 -22.91 17.85
C LEU A 122 11.88 -22.27 16.78
N GLN A 123 12.49 -23.07 15.89
CA GLN A 123 13.33 -22.56 14.81
C GLN A 123 12.57 -21.70 13.78
N ARG A 124 11.28 -22.00 13.54
CA ARG A 124 10.39 -21.21 12.68
C ARG A 124 9.91 -19.95 13.38
N PHE A 125 9.44 -20.05 14.61
CA PHE A 125 9.02 -18.89 15.43
C PHE A 125 10.13 -17.83 15.52
N ALA A 126 11.36 -18.24 15.79
CA ALA A 126 12.54 -17.37 15.84
C ALA A 126 12.95 -16.74 14.48
N ARG A 127 12.22 -17.01 13.39
CA ARG A 127 12.51 -16.53 12.02
C ARG A 127 11.28 -15.95 11.31
N GLU A 128 10.18 -15.69 12.01
CA GLU A 128 8.99 -15.04 11.43
C GLU A 128 9.16 -13.54 11.12
N ARG A 129 10.31 -12.94 11.45
CA ARG A 129 10.54 -11.50 11.31
C ARG A 129 11.62 -11.25 10.26
N ILE A 130 11.21 -10.55 9.21
CA ILE A 130 12.10 -9.91 8.22
C ILE A 130 12.35 -8.45 8.65
N PRO A 131 13.35 -7.75 8.08
CA PRO A 131 13.51 -6.31 8.32
C PRO A 131 12.23 -5.53 7.96
N GLU A 132 11.89 -4.51 8.75
CA GLU A 132 10.86 -3.56 8.35
C GLU A 132 11.38 -2.64 7.22
N ARG A 133 10.49 -1.85 6.62
CA ARG A 133 10.91 -0.84 5.62
C ARG A 133 11.62 0.30 6.35
N VAL A 134 12.80 0.72 5.85
CA VAL A 134 13.63 1.79 6.45
C VAL A 134 12.84 3.07 6.73
N VAL A 135 11.92 3.40 5.83
CA VAL A 135 10.83 4.37 5.98
C VAL A 135 9.51 3.71 5.60
N HIS A 136 8.38 4.25 6.06
CA HIS A 136 7.03 3.70 5.87
C HIS A 136 6.83 2.29 6.48
N ALA A 137 7.46 2.01 7.62
CA ALA A 137 7.36 0.73 8.32
C ALA A 137 5.93 0.43 8.78
N ARG A 138 5.31 1.34 9.56
CA ARG A 138 3.89 1.28 9.93
C ARG A 138 3.02 1.57 8.70
N GLY A 139 2.13 0.63 8.35
CA GLY A 139 1.25 0.78 7.19
C GLY A 139 0.39 -0.43 6.89
N THR A 140 -0.61 -0.21 6.04
CA THR A 140 -1.84 -1.00 5.95
C THR A 140 -2.24 -1.18 4.48
N GLY A 141 -2.48 -2.42 4.06
CA GLY A 141 -2.77 -2.77 2.68
C GLY A 141 -4.25 -3.03 2.42
N ALA A 142 -4.71 -2.80 1.19
CA ALA A 142 -6.04 -3.20 0.74
C ALA A 142 -6.05 -3.46 -0.78
N HIS A 143 -6.86 -4.41 -1.21
CA HIS A 143 -7.11 -4.73 -2.61
C HIS A 143 -8.28 -3.91 -3.17
N GLY A 144 -8.27 -3.72 -4.48
CA GLY A 144 -9.34 -3.03 -5.18
C GLY A 144 -9.20 -3.09 -6.69
N GLU A 145 -9.91 -2.17 -7.34
CA GLU A 145 -9.88 -2.00 -8.79
C GLU A 145 -9.81 -0.51 -9.15
N PHE A 146 -9.08 -0.21 -10.23
CA PHE A 146 -9.10 1.09 -10.92
C PHE A 146 -9.90 0.95 -12.21
N VAL A 147 -10.79 1.91 -12.48
CA VAL A 147 -11.61 1.98 -13.69
C VAL A 147 -11.34 3.28 -14.44
N ALA A 148 -10.91 3.18 -15.69
CA ALA A 148 -10.61 4.32 -16.55
C ALA A 148 -11.85 5.15 -16.89
N SER A 149 -11.79 6.48 -16.76
CA SER A 149 -12.93 7.39 -17.01
C SER A 149 -13.18 7.67 -18.50
N GLY A 150 -12.18 7.43 -19.32
CA GLY A 150 -12.09 7.81 -20.73
C GLY A 150 -10.95 7.08 -21.44
N ASP A 151 -10.70 7.46 -22.68
CA ASP A 151 -9.50 7.08 -23.44
C ASP A 151 -8.49 8.23 -23.38
N PHE A 152 -7.21 7.90 -23.19
CA PHE A 152 -6.09 8.84 -23.10
C PHE A 152 -4.91 8.44 -24.00
N SER A 153 -5.14 7.58 -25.00
CA SER A 153 -4.14 7.12 -25.99
C SER A 153 -3.40 8.25 -26.72
N ASP A 154 -4.07 9.40 -26.94
CA ASP A 154 -3.45 10.62 -27.47
C ASP A 154 -2.33 11.20 -26.58
N LEU A 155 -2.32 10.87 -25.28
CA LEU A 155 -1.34 11.33 -24.29
C LEU A 155 -0.39 10.22 -23.82
N THR A 156 -0.87 8.97 -23.71
CA THR A 156 -0.08 7.86 -23.16
C THR A 156 -0.47 6.50 -23.73
N LEU A 157 0.53 5.66 -24.02
CA LEU A 157 0.37 4.22 -24.27
C LEU A 157 0.09 3.39 -22.99
N SER A 158 0.16 4.00 -21.81
CA SER A 158 0.15 3.30 -20.53
C SER A 158 -1.16 2.56 -20.28
N ALA A 159 -1.06 1.24 -20.18
CA ALA A 159 -2.18 0.29 -20.21
C ALA A 159 -3.43 0.70 -19.40
N PRO A 160 -3.37 1.21 -18.16
CA PRO A 160 -4.58 1.57 -17.40
C PRO A 160 -5.44 2.68 -18.03
N PHE A 161 -4.93 3.42 -19.02
CA PHE A 161 -5.56 4.63 -19.57
C PHE A 161 -5.96 4.51 -21.05
N THR A 162 -5.72 3.37 -21.70
CA THR A 162 -5.90 3.19 -23.16
C THR A 162 -7.33 2.91 -23.62
N SER A 163 -8.32 2.85 -22.73
CA SER A 163 -9.73 2.71 -23.11
C SER A 163 -10.70 3.01 -21.96
N LYS A 164 -11.82 3.65 -22.28
CA LYS A 164 -12.86 3.99 -21.31
C LYS A 164 -13.49 2.76 -20.67
N GLY A 165 -13.62 2.75 -19.35
CA GLY A 165 -14.22 1.65 -18.60
C GLY A 165 -13.29 0.45 -18.41
N LYS A 166 -12.04 0.51 -18.87
CA LYS A 166 -11.04 -0.53 -18.60
C LYS A 166 -10.84 -0.69 -17.10
N ILE A 167 -10.97 -1.93 -16.62
CA ILE A 167 -10.74 -2.31 -15.23
C ILE A 167 -9.30 -2.80 -15.10
N THR A 168 -8.59 -2.34 -14.08
CA THR A 168 -7.24 -2.78 -13.73
C THR A 168 -7.22 -3.12 -12.23
N PRO A 169 -6.94 -4.37 -11.82
CA PRO A 169 -6.79 -4.71 -10.41
C PRO A 169 -5.69 -3.87 -9.76
N VAL A 170 -5.89 -3.47 -8.50
CA VAL A 170 -4.89 -2.72 -7.73
C VAL A 170 -4.69 -3.28 -6.32
N PHE A 171 -3.48 -3.11 -5.80
CA PHE A 171 -3.20 -3.21 -4.37
C PHE A 171 -2.62 -1.88 -3.87
N VAL A 172 -3.23 -1.30 -2.84
CA VAL A 172 -2.79 -0.06 -2.21
C VAL A 172 -2.19 -0.36 -0.85
N ARG A 173 -1.08 0.31 -0.51
CA ARG A 173 -0.56 0.35 0.86
C ARG A 173 -0.46 1.80 1.35
N PHE A 174 -1.26 2.09 2.37
CA PHE A 174 -1.14 3.32 3.16
C PHE A 174 -0.08 3.15 4.26
N SER A 175 0.45 4.26 4.80
CA SER A 175 1.49 4.22 5.85
C SER A 175 1.72 5.58 6.50
N THR A 176 2.39 5.62 7.67
CA THR A 176 3.17 6.81 8.10
C THR A 176 4.55 6.78 7.44
N VAL A 177 5.55 7.57 7.86
CA VAL A 177 6.91 7.57 7.25
C VAL A 177 8.00 7.19 8.24
N ILE A 178 8.08 7.90 9.37
CA ILE A 178 9.30 7.95 10.18
C ILE A 178 9.38 6.81 11.19
N HIS A 179 8.29 6.49 11.88
CA HIS A 179 8.32 5.58 13.02
C HIS A 179 8.18 4.11 12.61
N SER A 180 8.64 3.20 13.49
CA SER A 180 8.68 1.75 13.24
C SER A 180 7.29 1.12 13.18
N LYS A 181 7.21 -0.13 12.75
CA LYS A 181 5.95 -0.87 12.54
C LYS A 181 4.99 -0.89 13.74
N GLY A 182 5.50 -0.81 14.97
CA GLY A 182 4.69 -0.79 16.19
C GLY A 182 4.14 0.58 16.59
N SER A 183 4.46 1.66 15.86
CA SER A 183 4.16 3.03 16.26
C SER A 183 2.67 3.44 16.15
N PRO A 184 2.25 4.49 16.90
CA PRO A 184 0.93 5.09 16.75
C PRO A 184 0.70 5.76 15.39
N GLU A 185 -0.46 5.50 14.80
CA GLU A 185 -0.90 6.09 13.54
C GLU A 185 -1.35 7.56 13.68
N THR A 186 -1.41 8.09 14.91
CA THR A 186 -1.71 9.48 15.27
C THR A 186 -0.54 10.44 15.12
N LEU A 187 0.69 9.94 14.96
CA LEU A 187 1.89 10.79 14.91
C LEU A 187 1.86 11.74 13.69
N ARG A 188 2.35 12.97 13.90
CA ARG A 188 2.45 13.99 12.84
C ARG A 188 3.52 13.57 11.83
N ASP A 189 3.09 13.30 10.60
CA ASP A 189 3.92 12.68 9.56
C ASP A 189 3.20 12.83 8.21
N PRO A 190 3.86 12.83 7.03
CA PRO A 190 3.17 12.53 5.80
C PRO A 190 2.55 11.13 5.88
N ARG A 191 1.52 10.84 5.08
CA ARG A 191 1.02 9.48 4.89
C ARG A 191 1.43 8.97 3.51
N GLY A 192 2.10 7.83 3.44
CA GLY A 192 2.40 7.18 2.17
C GLY A 192 1.13 6.63 1.53
N PHE A 193 1.01 6.78 0.21
CA PHE A 193 -0.12 6.34 -0.62
C PHE A 193 0.46 5.61 -1.85
N ALA A 194 0.88 4.36 -1.66
CA ALA A 194 1.49 3.55 -2.72
C ALA A 194 0.44 2.68 -3.41
N THR A 195 0.28 2.82 -4.73
CA THR A 195 -0.68 2.04 -5.54
C THR A 195 0.07 1.18 -6.55
N LYS A 196 -0.13 -0.14 -6.50
CA LYS A 196 0.33 -1.10 -7.51
C LYS A 196 -0.83 -1.42 -8.45
N PHE A 197 -0.62 -1.25 -9.74
CA PHE A 197 -1.56 -1.62 -10.81
C PHE A 197 -1.07 -2.92 -11.47
N TYR A 198 -1.92 -3.93 -11.52
CA TYR A 198 -1.63 -5.19 -12.21
C TYR A 198 -2.18 -5.13 -13.64
N THR A 199 -1.33 -4.77 -14.61
CA THR A 199 -1.74 -4.49 -16.00
C THR A 199 -1.37 -5.62 -16.95
N GLU A 200 -1.94 -5.64 -18.16
CA GLU A 200 -1.55 -6.59 -19.21
C GLU A 200 -0.17 -6.29 -19.83
N GLN A 201 0.51 -5.23 -19.39
CA GLN A 201 1.91 -4.91 -19.73
C GLN A 201 2.86 -5.06 -18.53
N GLY A 202 2.41 -5.69 -17.44
CA GLY A 202 3.18 -5.86 -16.20
C GLY A 202 2.67 -4.98 -15.05
N ASN A 203 3.46 -4.88 -13.98
CA ASN A 203 3.07 -4.13 -12.78
C ASN A 203 3.60 -2.70 -12.83
N TRP A 204 2.72 -1.71 -12.69
CA TRP A 204 3.08 -0.29 -12.53
C TRP A 204 2.87 0.18 -11.08
N ASP A 205 3.84 0.87 -10.49
CA ASP A 205 3.73 1.40 -9.12
C ASP A 205 3.72 2.94 -9.07
N LEU A 206 2.55 3.51 -8.75
CA LEU A 206 2.42 4.93 -8.40
C LEU A 206 2.66 5.10 -6.89
N VAL A 207 3.91 5.37 -6.51
CA VAL A 207 4.35 5.46 -5.09
C VAL A 207 4.27 6.90 -4.56
N GLY A 208 3.07 7.32 -4.15
CA GLY A 208 2.75 8.67 -3.71
C GLY A 208 2.72 8.90 -2.20
N ASN A 209 2.30 10.12 -1.80
CA ASN A 209 2.01 10.55 -0.42
C ASN A 209 0.69 11.34 -0.36
N ASN A 210 0.08 11.54 0.81
CA ASN A 210 -1.11 12.38 0.99
C ASN A 210 -0.86 13.91 0.90
N LEU A 211 0.40 14.32 0.75
CA LEU A 211 0.81 15.72 0.60
C LEU A 211 1.49 15.90 -0.78
N PRO A 212 1.27 17.03 -1.48
CA PRO A 212 1.58 17.16 -2.91
C PRO A 212 3.05 17.47 -3.24
N VAL A 213 3.89 17.65 -2.22
CA VAL A 213 5.30 18.04 -2.33
C VAL A 213 6.16 17.22 -1.35
N PHE A 214 7.48 17.45 -1.36
CA PHE A 214 8.40 16.81 -0.42
C PHE A 214 9.36 17.82 0.24
N PHE A 215 10.05 17.40 1.30
CA PHE A 215 10.95 18.25 2.11
C PHE A 215 12.23 18.67 1.38
N ILE A 216 12.65 17.86 0.40
CA ILE A 216 13.90 18.00 -0.36
C ILE A 216 13.61 17.82 -1.85
N ARG A 217 14.53 18.28 -2.70
CA ARG A 217 14.40 18.31 -4.17
C ARG A 217 15.43 17.47 -4.93
N ASP A 218 16.30 16.78 -4.21
CA ASP A 218 17.45 16.05 -4.75
C ASP A 218 17.70 14.83 -3.86
N SER A 219 17.79 13.64 -4.43
CA SER A 219 17.80 12.38 -3.67
C SER A 219 19.02 12.22 -2.77
N ILE A 220 20.13 12.92 -3.06
CA ILE A 220 21.36 12.85 -2.25
C ILE A 220 21.14 13.27 -0.78
N LYS A 221 20.15 14.14 -0.51
CA LYS A 221 19.80 14.58 0.85
C LYS A 221 18.79 13.67 1.56
N PHE A 222 18.31 12.60 0.92
CA PHE A 222 17.28 11.72 1.51
C PHE A 222 17.77 11.00 2.78
N PRO A 223 18.99 10.42 2.85
CA PRO A 223 19.48 9.80 4.07
C PRO A 223 19.59 10.81 5.22
N ASP A 224 20.18 11.98 4.96
CA ASP A 224 20.36 13.04 5.98
C ASP A 224 19.02 13.51 6.57
N MET A 225 18.04 13.76 5.70
CA MET A 225 16.69 14.19 6.08
C MET A 225 15.95 13.10 6.88
N VAL A 226 16.08 11.83 6.50
CA VAL A 226 15.51 10.72 7.28
C VAL A 226 16.25 10.58 8.61
N HIS A 227 17.57 10.69 8.66
CA HIS A 227 18.35 10.63 9.90
C HIS A 227 18.00 11.75 10.88
N SER A 228 17.68 12.95 10.39
CA SER A 228 17.29 14.09 11.24
C SER A 228 15.88 13.91 11.82
N LEU A 229 14.93 13.42 11.02
CA LEU A 229 13.54 13.15 11.44
C LEU A 229 13.38 11.88 12.30
N LYS A 230 14.16 10.83 12.06
CA LYS A 230 14.17 9.60 12.86
C LYS A 230 14.57 9.88 14.32
N PRO A 231 14.21 8.99 15.26
CA PRO A 231 14.73 9.04 16.62
C PRO A 231 16.26 9.12 16.68
N SER A 232 16.78 9.83 17.69
CA SER A 232 18.22 10.03 17.90
C SER A 232 18.96 8.70 18.04
N PRO A 233 20.13 8.51 17.39
CA PRO A 233 20.93 7.29 17.53
C PRO A 233 21.52 7.10 18.94
N VAL A 234 21.45 8.12 19.81
CA VAL A 234 21.94 8.05 21.20
C VAL A 234 20.83 7.72 22.20
N THR A 235 19.63 8.27 22.01
CA THR A 235 18.53 8.16 23.00
C THR A 235 17.31 7.37 22.50
N ASN A 236 17.24 7.06 21.21
CA ASN A 236 16.06 6.51 20.53
C ASN A 236 14.76 7.32 20.77
N LEU A 237 14.89 8.63 21.01
CA LEU A 237 13.77 9.58 21.08
C LEU A 237 13.77 10.50 19.85
N GLN A 238 12.59 10.81 19.29
CA GLN A 238 12.47 11.85 18.27
C GLN A 238 12.67 13.23 18.91
N ASP A 239 13.50 14.09 18.28
CA ASP A 239 13.96 15.35 18.86
C ASP A 239 13.93 16.48 17.80
N PRO A 240 13.08 17.50 17.98
CA PRO A 240 13.02 18.66 17.09
C PRO A 240 14.30 19.47 16.95
N ASN A 241 15.22 19.40 17.93
CA ASN A 241 16.55 20.03 17.78
C ASN A 241 17.26 19.49 16.54
N ARG A 242 17.15 18.17 16.28
CA ARG A 242 17.85 17.47 15.19
C ARG A 242 17.25 17.75 13.82
N PHE A 243 15.91 17.78 13.69
CA PHE A 243 15.29 18.04 12.39
C PHE A 243 15.19 19.54 12.05
N PHE A 244 15.02 20.44 13.03
CA PHE A 244 15.06 21.88 12.75
C PHE A 244 16.48 22.40 12.49
N ASP A 245 17.54 21.80 13.05
CA ASP A 245 18.91 22.01 12.59
C ASP A 245 19.03 21.74 11.08
N PHE A 246 18.70 20.52 10.65
CA PHE A 246 18.72 20.13 9.24
C PHE A 246 17.87 21.05 8.35
N PHE A 247 16.64 21.36 8.75
CA PHE A 247 15.75 22.21 7.94
C PHE A 247 16.11 23.70 7.96
N SER A 248 16.86 24.18 8.95
CA SER A 248 17.37 25.56 8.93
C SER A 248 18.33 25.78 7.76
N HIS A 249 19.09 24.74 7.39
CA HIS A 249 19.98 24.68 6.24
C HIS A 249 19.28 24.36 4.90
N GLU A 250 18.05 23.85 4.92
CA GLU A 250 17.27 23.46 3.72
C GLU A 250 16.00 24.31 3.59
N PRO A 251 16.09 25.57 3.11
CA PRO A 251 14.94 26.44 2.92
C PRO A 251 13.92 25.92 1.90
N GLY A 252 14.26 24.94 1.04
CA GLY A 252 13.28 24.27 0.19
C GLY A 252 12.19 23.52 0.98
N SER A 253 12.50 23.10 2.21
CA SER A 253 11.60 22.36 3.08
C SER A 253 10.39 23.18 3.59
N THR A 254 10.45 24.53 3.56
CA THR A 254 9.43 25.40 4.17
C THR A 254 8.01 25.12 3.68
N HIS A 255 7.85 24.77 2.40
CA HIS A 255 6.55 24.42 1.83
C HIS A 255 6.00 23.10 2.41
N MET A 256 6.83 22.05 2.47
CA MET A 256 6.43 20.76 3.03
C MET A 256 6.25 20.81 4.55
N LEU A 257 7.07 21.57 5.26
CA LEU A 257 6.88 21.85 6.69
C LEU A 257 5.53 22.55 6.93
N THR A 258 5.16 23.51 6.09
CA THR A 258 3.84 24.16 6.19
C THR A 258 2.72 23.13 5.98
N TRP A 259 2.81 22.27 4.96
CA TRP A 259 1.83 21.19 4.73
C TRP A 259 1.70 20.23 5.93
N VAL A 260 2.80 19.63 6.40
CA VAL A 260 2.75 18.57 7.43
C VAL A 260 2.42 19.08 8.84
N TYR A 261 2.56 20.38 9.10
CA TYR A 261 2.11 21.01 10.34
C TYR A 261 0.69 21.60 10.27
N THR A 262 0.03 21.61 9.09
CA THR A 262 -1.44 21.66 9.07
C THR A 262 -2.04 20.37 9.63
N ASN A 263 -3.34 20.33 9.86
CA ASN A 263 -4.02 19.11 10.32
C ASN A 263 -3.91 17.94 9.31
N LEU A 264 -3.57 18.18 8.03
CA LEU A 264 -3.34 17.13 7.02
C LEU A 264 -2.10 16.23 7.30
N GLY A 265 -1.22 16.62 8.24
CA GLY A 265 -0.19 15.74 8.79
C GLY A 265 -0.69 14.77 9.87
N THR A 266 -1.96 14.88 10.25
CA THR A 266 -2.68 14.04 11.22
C THR A 266 -4.11 13.72 10.72
N PRO A 267 -4.26 13.05 9.55
CA PRO A 267 -5.58 12.71 9.00
C PRO A 267 -6.37 11.78 9.93
N ALA A 268 -7.71 11.85 9.87
CA ALA A 268 -8.59 11.07 10.74
C ALA A 268 -8.83 9.62 10.22
N SER A 269 -8.68 9.42 8.90
CA SER A 269 -8.76 8.13 8.23
C SER A 269 -7.87 8.14 6.99
N TYR A 270 -7.35 6.98 6.58
CA TYR A 270 -6.74 6.82 5.25
C TYR A 270 -7.76 7.06 4.11
N ARG A 271 -9.07 6.91 4.37
CA ARG A 271 -10.16 7.14 3.39
C ARG A 271 -10.43 8.63 3.18
N THR A 272 -10.26 9.44 4.21
CA THR A 272 -10.58 10.88 4.23
C THR A 272 -9.35 11.75 3.97
N MET A 273 -8.47 11.30 3.07
CA MET A 273 -7.30 12.04 2.61
C MET A 273 -7.08 11.81 1.11
N ASP A 274 -6.52 12.82 0.45
CA ASP A 274 -6.06 12.73 -0.93
C ASP A 274 -4.72 11.98 -1.04
N GLY A 275 -4.26 11.77 -2.27
CA GLY A 275 -2.96 11.17 -2.58
C GLY A 275 -2.33 11.82 -3.79
N PHE A 276 -1.00 11.94 -3.82
CA PHE A 276 -0.27 12.65 -4.87
C PHE A 276 0.95 11.85 -5.31
N GLY A 277 1.21 11.84 -6.62
CA GLY A 277 2.46 11.29 -7.17
C GLY A 277 3.71 12.09 -6.78
N VAL A 278 3.52 13.32 -6.27
CA VAL A 278 4.52 14.38 -5.97
C VAL A 278 5.32 14.82 -7.19
N HIS A 279 6.08 13.90 -7.78
CA HIS A 279 6.89 14.11 -8.97
C HIS A 279 6.01 14.31 -10.20
N ALA A 280 6.58 14.99 -11.20
CA ALA A 280 6.12 14.81 -12.56
C ALA A 280 6.68 13.48 -13.10
N TYR A 281 5.89 12.78 -13.90
CA TYR A 281 6.31 11.68 -14.77
C TYR A 281 6.20 12.15 -16.22
N LYS A 282 6.76 11.39 -17.16
CA LYS A 282 6.51 11.55 -18.59
C LYS A 282 5.39 10.58 -19.00
N TRP A 283 4.40 11.08 -19.72
CA TRP A 283 3.45 10.30 -20.50
C TRP A 283 3.84 10.39 -21.98
N ILE A 284 3.89 9.24 -22.66
CA ILE A 284 4.35 9.11 -24.04
C ILE A 284 3.28 8.38 -24.85
N ASN A 285 2.80 9.03 -25.92
CA ASN A 285 1.78 8.48 -26.82
C ASN A 285 2.39 7.62 -27.95
N GLN A 286 1.55 7.09 -28.84
CA GLN A 286 1.98 6.22 -29.95
C GLN A 286 2.93 6.89 -30.96
N LYS A 287 3.00 8.23 -31.00
CA LYS A 287 3.88 9.00 -31.89
C LYS A 287 5.24 9.30 -31.26
N GLY A 288 5.40 9.05 -29.96
CA GLY A 288 6.54 9.49 -29.17
C GLY A 288 6.39 10.90 -28.57
N ASP A 289 5.22 11.53 -28.65
CA ASP A 289 5.01 12.87 -28.07
C ASP A 289 5.08 12.79 -26.54
N VAL A 290 5.96 13.58 -25.92
CA VAL A 290 6.18 13.59 -24.46
C VAL A 290 5.33 14.68 -23.80
N ASN A 291 4.55 14.29 -22.80
CA ASN A 291 3.82 15.19 -21.91
C ASN A 291 4.27 14.96 -20.46
N TYR A 292 4.55 16.03 -19.71
CA TYR A 292 4.84 15.93 -18.28
C TYR A 292 3.54 15.91 -17.48
N VAL A 293 3.44 14.99 -16.51
CA VAL A 293 2.20 14.68 -15.79
C VAL A 293 2.41 14.57 -14.28
N LYS A 294 1.61 15.30 -13.49
CA LYS A 294 1.48 15.11 -12.03
C LYS A 294 0.14 14.42 -11.71
N PHE A 295 0.17 13.43 -10.83
CA PHE A 295 -0.99 12.62 -10.42
C PHE A 295 -1.59 13.07 -9.09
N HIS A 296 -2.93 13.07 -8.99
CA HIS A 296 -3.69 13.41 -7.79
C HIS A 296 -4.92 12.49 -7.62
N TRP A 297 -4.91 11.65 -6.60
CA TRP A 297 -6.06 10.89 -6.08
C TRP A 297 -6.92 11.79 -5.19
N LYS A 298 -8.10 12.19 -5.66
CA LYS A 298 -9.08 12.94 -4.87
C LYS A 298 -10.05 12.01 -4.15
N SER A 299 -10.13 12.08 -2.83
CA SER A 299 -11.06 11.25 -2.07
C SER A 299 -12.52 11.65 -2.33
N LEU A 300 -13.34 10.65 -2.67
CA LEU A 300 -14.79 10.80 -2.75
C LEU A 300 -15.48 10.67 -1.37
N GLN A 301 -14.70 10.68 -0.29
CA GLN A 301 -15.21 10.68 1.10
C GLN A 301 -15.04 12.06 1.75
N GLY A 302 -14.45 13.03 1.05
CA GLY A 302 -14.04 14.32 1.62
C GLY A 302 -12.70 14.22 2.36
N ILE A 303 -12.30 15.34 2.98
CA ILE A 303 -11.03 15.47 3.69
C ILE A 303 -11.30 15.74 5.16
N GLU A 304 -10.84 14.85 6.02
CA GLU A 304 -11.04 14.92 7.48
C GLU A 304 -9.72 14.65 8.20
N SER A 305 -9.45 15.41 9.25
CA SER A 305 -8.16 15.41 9.95
C SER A 305 -8.32 15.82 11.40
N LEU A 306 -7.55 15.17 12.28
CA LEU A 306 -7.54 15.40 13.70
C LEU A 306 -6.88 16.75 14.01
N ARG A 307 -7.57 17.59 14.80
CA ARG A 307 -7.02 18.82 15.38
C ARG A 307 -6.09 18.50 16.57
N PRO A 308 -5.25 19.44 17.03
CA PRO A 308 -4.15 19.14 17.97
C PRO A 308 -4.58 18.49 19.30
N ASP A 309 -5.77 18.80 19.82
CA ASP A 309 -6.32 18.19 21.04
C ASP A 309 -7.00 16.84 20.78
N GLU A 310 -7.53 16.61 19.58
CA GLU A 310 -8.11 15.33 19.16
C GLU A 310 -7.04 14.26 18.98
N VAL A 311 -5.87 14.61 18.43
CA VAL A 311 -4.71 13.73 18.29
C VAL A 311 -4.35 13.05 19.62
N VAL A 312 -4.36 13.81 20.73
CA VAL A 312 -4.05 13.29 22.06
C VAL A 312 -5.14 12.32 22.56
N LYS A 313 -6.42 12.66 22.35
CA LYS A 313 -7.57 11.81 22.74
C LYS A 313 -7.56 10.48 21.98
N VAL A 314 -7.42 10.53 20.66
CA VAL A 314 -7.38 9.34 19.79
C VAL A 314 -6.18 8.47 20.13
N GLN A 315 -4.98 9.05 20.32
CA GLN A 315 -3.78 8.28 20.64
C GLN A 315 -3.89 7.52 21.96
N GLY A 316 -4.59 8.08 22.95
CA GLY A 316 -4.85 7.43 24.24
C GLY A 316 -5.93 6.32 24.20
N GLN A 317 -6.67 6.20 23.09
CA GLN A 317 -7.77 5.24 22.93
C GLN A 317 -7.44 4.17 21.89
N ASP A 318 -6.95 4.56 20.70
CA ASP A 318 -6.55 3.65 19.64
C ASP A 318 -5.38 4.20 18.81
N PHE A 319 -4.20 3.62 19.05
CA PHE A 319 -2.99 3.90 18.28
C PHE A 319 -3.00 3.28 16.86
N ASN A 320 -4.08 2.59 16.47
CA ASN A 320 -4.27 1.88 15.19
C ASN A 320 -5.50 2.38 14.40
N HIS A 321 -6.00 3.57 14.72
CA HIS A 321 -7.29 4.07 14.21
C HIS A 321 -7.38 4.13 12.67
N LEU A 322 -6.30 4.42 11.94
CA LEU A 322 -6.32 4.47 10.47
C LEU A 322 -6.46 3.06 9.88
N THR A 323 -5.80 2.07 10.49
CA THR A 323 -5.96 0.64 10.16
C THR A 323 -7.36 0.14 10.51
N ASN A 324 -7.84 0.45 11.72
CA ASN A 324 -9.11 -0.05 12.23
C ASN A 324 -10.29 0.52 11.44
N ASP A 325 -10.29 1.82 11.12
CA ASP A 325 -11.30 2.41 10.24
C ASP A 325 -11.27 1.79 8.83
N LEU A 326 -10.11 1.74 8.17
CA LEU A 326 -10.02 1.21 6.80
C LEU A 326 -10.56 -0.23 6.70
N TYR A 327 -10.18 -1.10 7.63
CA TYR A 327 -10.62 -2.49 7.63
C TYR A 327 -12.09 -2.64 8.05
N THR A 328 -12.56 -1.88 9.04
CA THR A 328 -13.97 -1.91 9.46
C THR A 328 -14.89 -1.49 8.32
N GLN A 329 -14.52 -0.43 7.60
CA GLN A 329 -15.37 0.17 6.56
C GLN A 329 -15.38 -0.68 5.30
N ILE A 330 -14.25 -1.27 4.88
CA ILE A 330 -14.23 -2.26 3.78
C ILE A 330 -15.08 -3.47 4.15
N ASN A 331 -14.91 -4.04 5.35
CA ASN A 331 -15.68 -5.22 5.78
C ASN A 331 -17.19 -4.93 5.98
N ALA A 332 -17.57 -3.67 6.20
CA ALA A 332 -18.96 -3.21 6.24
C ALA A 332 -19.58 -2.94 4.85
N GLY A 333 -18.80 -3.07 3.76
CA GLY A 333 -19.24 -2.72 2.40
C GLY A 333 -19.13 -1.23 2.05
N ASN A 334 -18.64 -0.39 2.97
CA ASN A 334 -18.41 1.04 2.78
C ASN A 334 -17.08 1.29 2.03
N HIS A 335 -16.96 0.68 0.85
CA HIS A 335 -15.75 0.66 0.02
C HIS A 335 -15.26 2.09 -0.32
N PRO A 336 -14.10 2.54 0.17
CA PRO A 336 -13.58 3.86 -0.12
C PRO A 336 -13.14 4.01 -1.58
N LYS A 337 -13.22 5.24 -2.07
CA LYS A 337 -13.03 5.59 -3.49
C LYS A 337 -12.27 6.87 -3.68
N TRP A 338 -11.38 6.88 -4.66
CA TRP A 338 -10.64 8.06 -5.10
C TRP A 338 -10.74 8.22 -6.60
N ASP A 339 -10.97 9.45 -7.05
CA ASP A 339 -10.83 9.81 -8.46
C ASP A 339 -9.38 10.16 -8.76
N LEU A 340 -8.79 9.52 -9.78
CA LEU A 340 -7.47 9.93 -10.26
C LEU A 340 -7.63 11.10 -11.23
N TYR A 341 -6.97 12.20 -10.90
CA TYR A 341 -6.78 13.38 -11.72
C TYR A 341 -5.32 13.47 -12.18
N VAL A 342 -5.12 14.11 -13.34
CA VAL A 342 -3.80 14.50 -13.84
C VAL A 342 -3.77 15.99 -14.17
N GLN A 343 -2.68 16.65 -13.80
CA GLN A 343 -2.24 17.89 -14.44
C GLN A 343 -1.28 17.52 -15.58
N VAL A 344 -1.35 18.21 -16.72
CA VAL A 344 -0.57 17.88 -17.93
C VAL A 344 0.10 19.14 -18.49
N LEU A 345 1.39 19.07 -18.83
CA LEU A 345 2.16 20.14 -19.46
C LEU A 345 3.04 19.59 -20.59
N THR A 346 3.06 20.25 -21.76
CA THR A 346 4.08 19.98 -22.79
C THR A 346 5.45 20.50 -22.33
N PRO A 347 6.58 20.09 -22.96
CA PRO A 347 7.91 20.62 -22.64
C PRO A 347 7.99 22.16 -22.76
N GLU A 348 7.27 22.74 -23.73
CA GLU A 348 7.19 24.19 -24.00
C GLU A 348 6.29 24.93 -23.00
N GLN A 349 5.45 24.23 -22.25
CA GLN A 349 4.68 24.80 -21.14
C GLN A 349 5.46 24.67 -19.82
N LEU A 350 6.07 23.51 -19.57
CA LEU A 350 6.92 23.26 -18.39
C LEU A 350 8.09 24.27 -18.32
N SER A 351 8.72 24.56 -19.46
CA SER A 351 9.84 25.52 -19.56
C SER A 351 9.43 27.00 -19.42
N LYS A 352 8.13 27.32 -19.42
CA LYS A 352 7.59 28.67 -19.19
C LYS A 352 7.19 28.95 -17.75
N LEU A 353 7.26 27.95 -16.86
CA LEU A 353 7.05 28.13 -15.43
C LEU A 353 8.17 29.03 -14.86
N ASP A 354 7.82 29.94 -13.95
CA ASP A 354 8.79 30.85 -13.31
C ASP A 354 9.60 30.18 -12.17
N TYR A 355 9.47 28.86 -12.02
CA TYR A 355 10.29 27.93 -11.21
C TYR A 355 10.48 26.62 -11.99
N ASN A 356 11.44 25.80 -11.60
CA ASN A 356 11.58 24.46 -12.20
C ASN A 356 10.36 23.57 -11.85
N GLY A 357 9.54 23.23 -12.84
CA GLY A 357 8.36 22.37 -12.66
C GLY A 357 8.66 20.93 -12.21
N LEU A 358 9.92 20.50 -12.26
CA LEU A 358 10.43 19.20 -11.80
C LEU A 358 11.09 19.27 -10.40
N ASP A 359 10.93 20.40 -9.69
CA ASP A 359 11.31 20.52 -8.28
C ASP A 359 10.25 19.85 -7.39
N ALA A 360 10.59 18.74 -6.73
CA ALA A 360 9.69 18.00 -5.83
C ALA A 360 9.16 18.82 -4.64
N THR A 361 9.74 20.00 -4.35
CA THR A 361 9.18 20.95 -3.37
C THR A 361 8.04 21.82 -3.93
N LYS A 362 7.59 21.59 -5.19
CA LYS A 362 6.61 22.43 -5.90
C LYS A 362 5.39 21.67 -6.44
N VAL A 363 4.23 22.31 -6.32
CA VAL A 363 3.01 21.99 -7.09
C VAL A 363 3.00 22.81 -8.39
N TRP A 364 2.21 22.39 -9.38
CA TRP A 364 1.88 23.25 -10.51
C TRP A 364 0.62 24.05 -10.19
N LEU A 365 0.80 25.34 -9.88
CA LEU A 365 -0.32 26.27 -9.69
C LEU A 365 -1.03 26.52 -11.03
N ASP A 366 -2.35 26.74 -10.98
CA ASP A 366 -3.20 27.19 -12.09
C ASP A 366 -3.27 26.27 -13.32
N VAL A 367 -2.62 25.09 -13.28
CA VAL A 367 -2.73 24.05 -14.31
C VAL A 367 -3.99 23.20 -14.05
N PRO A 368 -4.93 23.11 -15.01
CA PRO A 368 -6.20 22.41 -14.81
C PRO A 368 -6.01 20.89 -14.69
N GLU A 369 -6.90 20.26 -13.93
CA GLU A 369 -6.90 18.83 -13.64
C GLU A 369 -7.92 18.06 -14.48
N LYS A 370 -7.49 17.01 -15.17
CA LYS A 370 -8.34 16.10 -15.96
C LYS A 370 -8.54 14.78 -15.21
N LYS A 371 -9.79 14.37 -14.95
CA LYS A 371 -10.09 13.04 -14.37
C LYS A 371 -9.73 11.95 -15.38
N VAL A 372 -8.91 10.97 -14.98
CA VAL A 372 -8.48 9.83 -15.80
C VAL A 372 -9.06 8.48 -15.36
N GLY A 373 -9.57 8.39 -14.13
CA GLY A 373 -10.30 7.20 -13.66
C GLY A 373 -10.72 7.28 -12.20
N THR A 374 -11.17 6.16 -11.66
CA THR A 374 -11.65 6.04 -10.28
C THR A 374 -11.19 4.70 -9.70
N MET A 375 -10.54 4.74 -8.55
CA MET A 375 -10.18 3.56 -7.77
C MET A 375 -11.23 3.28 -6.69
N THR A 376 -11.56 2.00 -6.48
CA THR A 376 -12.39 1.52 -5.35
C THR A 376 -11.63 0.42 -4.62
N LEU A 377 -11.41 0.57 -3.30
CA LEU A 377 -10.82 -0.49 -2.47
C LEU A 377 -11.93 -1.30 -1.80
N ASN A 378 -11.94 -2.62 -2.03
CA ASN A 378 -13.10 -3.48 -1.81
C ASN A 378 -12.80 -4.79 -1.07
N LYS A 379 -11.53 -5.08 -0.75
CA LYS A 379 -11.14 -6.24 0.03
C LYS A 379 -9.94 -5.97 0.94
N VAL A 380 -10.02 -6.38 2.20
CA VAL A 380 -8.89 -6.42 3.13
C VAL A 380 -7.98 -7.63 2.84
N PRO A 381 -6.67 -7.58 3.17
CA PRO A 381 -5.75 -8.70 3.00
C PRO A 381 -6.20 -9.98 3.71
N ASP A 382 -6.15 -11.13 3.03
CA ASP A 382 -6.40 -12.44 3.66
C ASP A 382 -5.31 -12.79 4.68
N ASN A 383 -4.09 -12.26 4.47
CA ASN A 383 -3.01 -12.31 5.43
C ASN A 383 -2.15 -11.03 5.36
N PHE A 384 -2.10 -10.28 6.47
CA PHE A 384 -1.33 -9.03 6.55
C PHE A 384 0.15 -9.21 6.22
N PHE A 385 0.79 -10.32 6.61
CA PHE A 385 2.22 -10.52 6.37
C PHE A 385 2.51 -10.84 4.90
N LEU A 386 1.78 -11.77 4.31
CA LEU A 386 1.99 -12.20 2.92
C LEU A 386 1.67 -11.12 1.89
N GLU A 387 0.87 -10.10 2.26
CA GLU A 387 0.43 -9.05 1.35
C GLU A 387 0.91 -7.66 1.79
N THR A 388 0.48 -7.15 2.96
CA THR A 388 0.89 -5.81 3.43
C THR A 388 2.37 -5.73 3.80
N GLU A 389 2.94 -6.75 4.46
CA GLU A 389 4.36 -6.73 4.80
C GLU A 389 5.25 -7.07 3.60
N GLN A 390 4.93 -8.15 2.87
CA GLN A 390 5.74 -8.62 1.74
C GLN A 390 5.57 -7.81 0.44
N SER A 391 4.59 -6.90 0.35
CA SER A 391 4.45 -6.01 -0.80
C SER A 391 5.67 -5.13 -1.06
N ALA A 392 6.02 -5.03 -2.34
CA ALA A 392 7.16 -4.31 -2.88
C ALA A 392 6.64 -3.31 -3.92
N PHE A 393 6.81 -2.01 -3.63
CA PHE A 393 6.40 -0.91 -4.50
C PHE A 393 7.64 -0.12 -4.91
N ALA A 394 7.94 0.05 -6.18
CA ALA A 394 9.12 0.77 -6.64
C ALA A 394 8.79 1.69 -7.82
N PRO A 395 9.15 3.00 -7.80
CA PRO A 395 8.91 3.90 -8.95
C PRO A 395 9.58 3.49 -10.27
N SER A 396 10.47 2.49 -10.24
CA SER A 396 11.09 1.83 -11.39
C SER A 396 10.27 0.64 -11.95
N ASN A 397 9.22 0.19 -11.25
CA ASN A 397 8.20 -0.70 -11.83
C ASN A 397 7.29 0.15 -12.72
N LEU A 398 7.71 0.28 -13.98
CA LEU A 398 7.09 1.07 -15.03
C LEU A 398 6.62 0.16 -16.18
N ILE A 399 5.76 0.70 -17.03
CA ILE A 399 5.20 0.04 -18.21
C ILE A 399 5.28 1.00 -19.42
N PRO A 400 5.15 0.53 -20.67
CA PRO A 400 5.17 1.40 -21.85
C PRO A 400 4.25 2.62 -21.72
N GLY A 401 4.67 3.76 -22.27
CA GLY A 401 3.90 5.01 -22.22
C GLY A 401 4.00 5.80 -20.91
N ILE A 402 4.68 5.30 -19.88
CA ILE A 402 5.06 6.10 -18.69
C ILE A 402 6.54 5.94 -18.32
N GLU A 403 7.25 7.06 -18.23
CA GLU A 403 8.67 7.16 -17.89
C GLU A 403 8.91 8.16 -16.74
N PRO A 404 10.07 8.14 -16.06
CA PRO A 404 10.42 9.17 -15.11
C PRO A 404 10.73 10.52 -15.79
N SER A 405 10.49 11.62 -15.07
CA SER A 405 11.04 12.93 -15.43
C SER A 405 12.43 13.14 -14.82
N GLU A 406 13.06 14.24 -15.19
CA GLU A 406 14.35 14.74 -14.69
C GLU A 406 14.26 15.33 -13.26
N ASP A 407 13.14 15.11 -12.55
CA ASP A 407 13.02 15.35 -11.11
C ASP A 407 14.10 14.55 -10.37
N ARG A 408 15.05 15.26 -9.76
CA ARG A 408 16.25 14.66 -9.15
C ARG A 408 15.94 13.83 -7.91
N LEU A 409 14.81 14.08 -7.25
CA LEU A 409 14.37 13.19 -6.18
C LEU A 409 13.76 11.92 -6.76
N LEU A 410 12.96 12.00 -7.83
CA LEU A 410 12.41 10.83 -8.52
C LEU A 410 13.54 9.90 -9.01
N GLN A 411 14.56 10.45 -9.66
CA GLN A 411 15.68 9.69 -10.24
C GLN A 411 16.35 8.76 -9.21
N GLY A 412 16.67 9.25 -8.00
CA GLY A 412 17.22 8.39 -6.95
C GLY A 412 16.24 7.35 -6.40
N ARG A 413 14.92 7.61 -6.44
CA ARG A 413 13.90 6.63 -6.02
C ARG A 413 13.80 5.43 -6.96
N LEU A 414 14.15 5.59 -8.24
CA LEU A 414 14.17 4.49 -9.23
C LEU A 414 15.13 3.37 -8.77
N PHE A 415 16.30 3.73 -8.24
CA PHE A 415 17.25 2.78 -7.66
C PHE A 415 16.85 2.34 -6.25
N ALA A 416 16.72 3.29 -5.33
CA ALA A 416 16.74 3.01 -3.89
C ALA A 416 15.60 2.09 -3.40
N TYR A 417 14.43 2.14 -4.06
CA TYR A 417 13.31 1.28 -3.70
C TYR A 417 13.54 -0.18 -4.08
N ALA A 418 14.06 -0.45 -5.28
CA ALA A 418 14.35 -1.81 -5.74
C ALA A 418 15.50 -2.44 -4.92
N ASP A 419 16.58 -1.68 -4.72
CA ASP A 419 17.74 -2.09 -3.92
C ASP A 419 17.34 -2.47 -2.47
N THR A 420 16.59 -1.60 -1.78
CA THR A 420 16.08 -1.89 -0.42
C THR A 420 15.17 -3.12 -0.37
N GLN A 421 14.47 -3.43 -1.48
CA GLN A 421 13.61 -4.63 -1.56
C GLN A 421 14.41 -5.92 -1.73
N LEU A 422 15.53 -5.89 -2.47
CA LEU A 422 16.46 -7.03 -2.57
C LEU A 422 17.01 -7.41 -1.18
N TYR A 423 17.39 -6.42 -0.36
CA TYR A 423 17.80 -6.67 1.03
C TYR A 423 16.65 -7.22 1.90
N ARG A 424 15.46 -6.63 1.81
CA ARG A 424 14.34 -6.92 2.72
C ARG A 424 13.58 -8.21 2.41
N LEU A 425 13.52 -8.61 1.13
CA LEU A 425 12.71 -9.73 0.64
C LEU A 425 13.51 -10.79 -0.14
N GLY A 426 14.76 -10.50 -0.49
CA GLY A 426 15.59 -11.35 -1.36
C GLY A 426 15.33 -11.13 -2.86
N ALA A 427 16.24 -11.65 -3.70
CA ALA A 427 16.18 -11.48 -5.16
C ALA A 427 14.88 -12.00 -5.80
N ASN A 428 14.29 -13.06 -5.24
CA ASN A 428 13.08 -13.69 -5.77
C ASN A 428 11.76 -13.02 -5.31
N LEU A 429 11.79 -11.75 -4.89
CA LEU A 429 10.63 -11.03 -4.35
C LEU A 429 9.40 -10.98 -5.27
N PHE A 430 9.59 -11.06 -6.60
CA PHE A 430 8.51 -11.12 -7.59
C PHE A 430 7.85 -12.50 -7.72
N GLN A 431 8.38 -13.54 -7.07
CA GLN A 431 7.71 -14.83 -6.94
C GLN A 431 6.64 -14.81 -5.82
N LEU A 432 6.73 -13.85 -4.88
CA LEU A 432 5.73 -13.65 -3.83
C LEU A 432 4.40 -13.20 -4.44
N PRO A 433 3.24 -13.82 -4.11
CA PRO A 433 1.99 -13.62 -4.83
C PRO A 433 1.54 -12.17 -5.00
N ILE A 434 1.76 -11.32 -3.98
CA ILE A 434 1.38 -9.90 -4.00
C ILE A 434 2.24 -9.03 -4.94
N ASN A 435 3.46 -9.46 -5.24
CA ASN A 435 4.41 -8.71 -6.07
C ASN A 435 4.43 -9.19 -7.53
N ARG A 436 4.06 -10.46 -7.75
CA ARG A 436 4.04 -11.11 -9.05
C ARG A 436 3.11 -10.36 -10.02
N PRO A 437 3.50 -10.13 -11.29
CA PRO A 437 2.58 -9.61 -12.29
C PRO A 437 1.53 -10.65 -12.69
N LEU A 438 0.42 -10.19 -13.26
CA LEU A 438 -0.66 -11.04 -13.77
C LEU A 438 -0.48 -11.40 -15.26
N VAL A 439 0.75 -11.34 -15.75
CA VAL A 439 1.19 -11.70 -17.10
C VAL A 439 2.40 -12.63 -17.04
N GLU A 440 2.71 -13.28 -18.16
CA GLU A 440 3.90 -14.13 -18.29
C GLU A 440 5.20 -13.30 -18.16
N VAL A 441 6.21 -13.86 -17.47
CA VAL A 441 7.49 -13.19 -17.21
C VAL A 441 8.62 -13.94 -17.93
N ASN A 442 8.79 -13.62 -19.21
CA ASN A 442 9.86 -14.18 -20.04
C ASN A 442 11.18 -13.44 -19.81
N SER A 443 11.97 -13.89 -18.82
CA SER A 443 13.27 -13.29 -18.48
C SER A 443 14.31 -14.36 -18.13
N HIS A 444 15.59 -13.96 -18.11
CA HIS A 444 16.72 -14.82 -17.75
C HIS A 444 17.17 -14.69 -16.28
N ASN A 445 16.40 -13.98 -15.44
CA ASN A 445 16.72 -13.86 -14.02
C ASN A 445 16.50 -15.22 -13.31
N GLN A 446 17.54 -15.76 -12.67
CA GLN A 446 17.56 -17.13 -12.14
C GLN A 446 18.26 -17.20 -10.76
N GLU A 447 18.30 -18.41 -10.19
CA GLU A 447 18.93 -18.71 -8.90
C GLU A 447 18.41 -17.84 -7.75
N GLY A 448 19.29 -17.35 -6.86
CA GLY A 448 18.92 -16.58 -5.67
C GLY A 448 18.30 -17.41 -4.55
N ALA A 449 18.26 -16.84 -3.34
CA ALA A 449 17.68 -17.49 -2.17
C ALA A 449 16.17 -17.76 -2.37
N SER A 450 15.70 -18.89 -1.84
CA SER A 450 14.27 -19.30 -1.85
C SER A 450 13.60 -19.30 -3.23
N ASN A 451 14.34 -19.61 -4.29
CA ASN A 451 13.76 -19.75 -5.63
C ASN A 451 12.77 -20.93 -5.67
N SER A 452 11.56 -20.67 -6.19
CA SER A 452 10.46 -21.61 -6.37
C SER A 452 10.09 -21.88 -7.83
N ALA A 453 10.81 -21.27 -8.79
CA ALA A 453 10.57 -21.43 -10.22
C ALA A 453 10.97 -22.83 -10.73
N GLN A 454 10.28 -23.30 -11.76
CA GLN A 454 10.51 -24.60 -12.41
C GLN A 454 11.11 -24.38 -13.80
N THR A 455 12.44 -24.21 -13.86
CA THR A 455 13.18 -24.01 -15.11
C THR A 455 13.64 -25.34 -15.69
N ALA A 456 13.37 -25.58 -16.98
CA ALA A 456 13.74 -26.80 -17.70
C ALA A 456 14.62 -26.55 -18.97
N SER A 457 15.09 -25.32 -19.18
CA SER A 457 15.92 -24.93 -20.34
C SER A 457 17.38 -24.72 -19.94
N ASP A 458 18.31 -25.06 -20.84
CA ASP A 458 19.75 -24.76 -20.75
C ASP A 458 20.10 -23.33 -21.22
N ILE A 459 19.10 -22.50 -21.52
CA ILE A 459 19.28 -21.18 -22.14
C ILE A 459 18.79 -20.08 -21.18
N ASN A 460 19.75 -19.43 -20.54
CA ASN A 460 19.56 -18.28 -19.64
C ASN A 460 20.30 -17.03 -20.14
N TYR A 461 20.39 -16.87 -21.46
CA TYR A 461 21.11 -15.79 -22.13
C TYR A 461 20.43 -15.40 -23.44
N GLN A 462 20.60 -14.12 -23.81
CA GLN A 462 20.12 -13.51 -25.05
C GLN A 462 21.31 -12.82 -25.73
N PRO A 463 21.46 -12.90 -27.06
CA PRO A 463 20.65 -13.65 -28.01
C PRO A 463 21.01 -15.16 -28.02
N SER A 464 20.05 -16.00 -28.41
CA SER A 464 20.27 -17.44 -28.63
C SER A 464 19.57 -17.92 -29.90
N ARG A 465 20.21 -18.86 -30.60
CA ARG A 465 19.64 -19.54 -31.79
C ARG A 465 18.80 -20.77 -31.44
N LYS A 466 18.82 -21.22 -30.18
CA LYS A 466 18.06 -22.40 -29.70
C LYS A 466 16.68 -22.01 -29.14
N LEU A 467 16.59 -20.86 -28.47
CA LEU A 467 15.39 -20.28 -27.88
C LEU A 467 15.44 -18.78 -28.11
N GLU A 468 14.47 -18.24 -28.84
CA GLU A 468 14.51 -16.85 -29.32
C GLU A 468 13.61 -15.96 -28.46
N LEU A 469 14.20 -15.21 -27.52
CA LEU A 469 13.52 -14.10 -26.85
C LEU A 469 13.83 -12.79 -27.60
N LYS A 470 12.80 -12.20 -28.20
CA LYS A 470 12.89 -10.97 -29.01
C LYS A 470 12.72 -9.72 -28.14
N GLU A 471 13.53 -8.71 -28.42
CA GLU A 471 13.14 -7.34 -28.09
C GLU A 471 12.00 -6.88 -29.04
N ASP A 472 11.15 -6.00 -28.56
CA ASP A 472 10.16 -5.30 -29.39
C ASP A 472 10.56 -3.82 -29.52
N PRO A 473 10.98 -3.36 -30.72
CA PRO A 473 11.36 -1.97 -30.94
C PRO A 473 10.26 -0.93 -30.64
N GLN A 474 8.98 -1.31 -30.58
CA GLN A 474 7.90 -0.37 -30.29
C GLN A 474 7.86 0.09 -28.82
N PHE A 475 8.55 -0.64 -27.92
CA PHE A 475 8.64 -0.30 -26.48
C PHE A 475 10.00 0.31 -26.09
N LYS A 476 10.75 0.86 -27.06
CA LYS A 476 11.99 1.60 -26.76
C LYS A 476 11.69 2.94 -26.10
N ALA A 477 12.43 3.26 -25.05
CA ALA A 477 12.29 4.50 -24.29
C ALA A 477 12.53 5.76 -25.15
N VAL A 478 11.90 6.87 -24.80
CA VAL A 478 11.88 8.08 -25.62
C VAL A 478 13.23 8.79 -25.67
N GLN A 479 13.66 9.17 -26.88
CA GLN A 479 14.90 9.92 -27.08
C GLN A 479 14.74 11.38 -26.60
N THR A 480 15.09 11.61 -25.34
CA THR A 480 15.07 12.96 -24.73
C THR A 480 16.34 13.73 -25.12
N GLN A 481 16.20 14.94 -25.68
CA GLN A 481 17.34 15.79 -26.02
C GLN A 481 18.04 16.33 -24.75
N LEU A 482 19.36 16.21 -24.69
CA LEU A 482 20.19 16.77 -23.62
C LEU A 482 20.78 18.12 -24.03
N VAL A 483 20.85 19.07 -23.08
CA VAL A 483 21.40 20.42 -23.27
C VAL A 483 22.28 20.79 -22.08
N GLY A 484 23.45 21.38 -22.36
CA GLY A 484 24.44 21.78 -21.35
C GLY A 484 25.50 20.69 -21.10
N SER A 485 25.98 20.58 -19.86
CA SER A 485 27.01 19.63 -19.45
C SER A 485 26.65 18.88 -18.17
N VAL A 486 27.32 17.73 -17.96
CA VAL A 486 27.32 17.01 -16.67
C VAL A 486 27.88 17.94 -15.59
N GLN A 487 27.16 18.07 -14.48
CA GLN A 487 27.45 19.08 -13.44
C GLN A 487 26.87 18.67 -12.08
N GLN A 488 27.49 19.16 -11.00
CA GLN A 488 26.97 19.07 -9.63
C GLN A 488 26.55 20.48 -9.16
N LYS A 489 25.33 20.91 -9.52
CA LYS A 489 24.84 22.28 -9.28
C LYS A 489 23.38 22.29 -8.83
N ALA A 490 23.02 23.19 -7.92
CA ALA A 490 21.64 23.40 -7.48
C ALA A 490 20.75 23.98 -8.60
N ILE A 491 19.42 23.89 -8.44
CA ILE A 491 18.45 24.58 -9.30
C ILE A 491 18.63 26.09 -9.16
N SER A 492 18.76 26.81 -10.27
CA SER A 492 19.10 28.24 -10.30
C SER A 492 18.02 29.15 -9.70
N ASN A 493 16.74 28.83 -9.91
CA ASN A 493 15.61 29.56 -9.34
C ASN A 493 14.71 28.62 -8.52
N PRO A 494 15.00 28.44 -7.21
CA PRO A 494 14.30 27.45 -6.38
C PRO A 494 13.02 27.97 -5.72
N ARG A 495 12.68 29.27 -5.84
CA ARG A 495 11.50 29.96 -5.24
C ARG A 495 11.02 29.40 -3.88
N ASN A 496 11.95 29.13 -2.96
CA ASN A 496 11.74 28.29 -1.76
C ASN A 496 10.46 28.62 -0.96
N PHE A 497 10.23 29.91 -0.70
CA PHE A 497 9.19 30.38 0.22
C PHE A 497 7.84 30.69 -0.44
N TYR A 498 7.78 30.81 -1.77
CA TYR A 498 6.62 31.36 -2.49
C TYR A 498 5.34 30.53 -2.27
N GLN A 499 5.40 29.22 -2.56
CA GLN A 499 4.22 28.35 -2.45
C GLN A 499 3.83 28.06 -0.99
N ALA A 500 4.79 28.09 -0.05
CA ALA A 500 4.50 28.04 1.38
C ALA A 500 3.62 29.23 1.81
N GLY A 501 3.88 30.43 1.27
CA GLY A 501 3.06 31.62 1.48
C GLY A 501 1.68 31.53 0.83
N VAL A 502 1.60 30.99 -0.38
CA VAL A 502 0.31 30.75 -1.07
C VAL A 502 -0.56 29.81 -0.23
N LEU A 503 0.00 28.70 0.25
CA LEU A 503 -0.66 27.76 1.14
C LEU A 503 -1.14 28.46 2.43
N TYR A 504 -0.25 29.16 3.16
CA TYR A 504 -0.63 29.86 4.39
C TYR A 504 -1.80 30.83 4.18
N ARG A 505 -1.79 31.60 3.08
CA ARG A 505 -2.86 32.55 2.77
C ARG A 505 -4.19 31.89 2.36
N SER A 506 -4.16 30.65 1.85
CA SER A 506 -5.36 29.87 1.52
C SER A 506 -6.06 29.22 2.71
N LEU A 507 -5.37 29.10 3.86
CA LEU A 507 -5.96 28.57 5.09
C LEU A 507 -6.96 29.58 5.70
N ASN A 508 -8.03 29.07 6.32
CA ASN A 508 -8.87 29.87 7.21
C ASN A 508 -8.14 30.15 8.54
N GLU A 509 -8.66 31.09 9.35
CA GLU A 509 -7.98 31.52 10.58
C GLU A 509 -7.84 30.42 11.64
N GLN A 510 -8.74 29.44 11.71
CA GLN A 510 -8.60 28.32 12.65
C GLN A 510 -7.48 27.37 12.20
N ASP A 511 -7.41 27.04 10.91
CA ASP A 511 -6.36 26.14 10.40
C ASP A 511 -4.99 26.83 10.37
N LYS A 512 -4.92 28.17 10.25
CA LYS A 512 -3.72 28.96 10.57
C LYS A 512 -3.35 28.86 12.04
N GLN A 513 -4.31 28.98 12.96
CA GLN A 513 -4.04 28.88 14.39
C GLN A 513 -3.54 27.48 14.77
N ASP A 514 -4.13 26.42 14.23
CA ASP A 514 -3.68 25.04 14.44
C ASP A 514 -2.27 24.84 13.88
N LEU A 515 -1.97 25.34 12.68
CA LEU A 515 -0.63 25.33 12.08
C LEU A 515 0.41 26.02 12.98
N ILE A 516 0.11 27.20 13.52
CA ILE A 516 0.98 27.92 14.47
C ILE A 516 1.15 27.12 15.76
N THR A 517 0.08 26.57 16.33
CA THR A 517 0.10 25.74 17.54
C THR A 517 0.97 24.50 17.35
N ASN A 518 0.80 23.79 16.23
CA ASN A 518 1.58 22.60 15.89
C ASN A 518 3.08 22.95 15.74
N LEU A 519 3.43 23.98 14.95
CA LEU A 519 4.84 24.37 14.75
C LEU A 519 5.49 24.87 16.04
N ALA A 520 4.78 25.69 16.83
CA ALA A 520 5.28 26.18 18.11
C ALA A 520 5.46 25.04 19.13
N GLY A 521 4.64 23.99 19.06
CA GLY A 521 4.77 22.80 19.91
C GLY A 521 6.12 22.08 19.79
N ASP A 522 6.75 22.11 18.61
CA ASP A 522 8.08 21.53 18.39
C ASP A 522 9.20 22.57 18.36
N LEU A 523 8.98 23.77 17.80
CA LEU A 523 9.97 24.86 17.84
C LEU A 523 10.25 25.37 19.26
N ASN A 524 9.33 25.23 20.22
CA ASN A 524 9.62 25.53 21.62
C ASN A 524 10.54 24.50 22.30
N LYS A 525 10.64 23.27 21.76
CA LYS A 525 11.59 22.23 22.23
C LYS A 525 13.01 22.43 21.67
N VAL A 526 13.17 23.23 20.61
CA VAL A 526 14.48 23.63 20.09
C VAL A 526 15.17 24.54 21.11
N THR A 527 16.37 24.17 21.53
CA THR A 527 17.16 24.86 22.55
C THR A 527 18.06 25.94 21.96
N ASP A 528 18.60 25.68 20.76
CA ASP A 528 19.38 26.66 19.99
C ASP A 528 18.51 27.83 19.51
N LYS A 529 19.02 29.05 19.69
CA LYS A 529 18.29 30.29 19.36
C LYS A 529 18.47 30.71 17.90
N GLU A 530 19.60 30.38 17.28
CA GLU A 530 19.90 30.75 15.89
C GLU A 530 19.19 29.81 14.91
N ILE A 531 19.15 28.51 15.18
CA ILE A 531 18.31 27.53 14.48
C ILE A 531 16.83 27.96 14.56
N LYS A 532 16.35 28.30 15.77
CA LYS A 532 14.96 28.75 15.96
C LYS A 532 14.65 30.04 15.20
N ALA A 533 15.50 31.06 15.32
CA ALA A 533 15.33 32.32 14.60
C ALA A 533 15.40 32.12 13.07
N THR A 534 16.28 31.23 12.59
CA THR A 534 16.41 30.90 11.16
C THR A 534 15.14 30.22 10.64
N MET A 535 14.64 29.19 11.33
CA MET A 535 13.38 28.52 10.98
C MET A 535 12.19 29.49 10.95
N VAL A 536 12.05 30.34 11.97
CA VAL A 536 10.98 31.36 12.01
C VAL A 536 11.16 32.39 10.89
N SER A 537 12.40 32.71 10.48
CA SER A 537 12.65 33.59 9.33
C SER A 537 12.24 32.96 8.00
N HIS A 538 12.44 31.64 7.80
CA HIS A 538 11.93 30.93 6.61
C HIS A 538 10.41 31.05 6.46
N PHE A 539 9.66 30.91 7.56
CA PHE A 539 8.21 31.12 7.56
C PHE A 539 7.83 32.60 7.37
N TYR A 540 8.59 33.55 7.93
CA TYR A 540 8.41 34.99 7.69
C TYR A 540 8.64 35.40 6.22
N ARG A 541 9.58 34.73 5.51
CA ARG A 541 9.82 34.90 4.07
C ARG A 541 8.70 34.32 3.20
N ALA A 542 7.94 33.36 3.72
CA ALA A 542 6.76 32.81 3.05
C ALA A 542 5.55 33.73 3.21
N ASP A 543 5.28 34.17 4.45
CA ASP A 543 4.32 35.22 4.75
C ASP A 543 4.68 35.97 6.04
N LYS A 544 4.54 37.31 6.01
CA LYS A 544 4.88 38.17 7.15
C LYS A 544 3.98 37.93 8.37
N ASP A 545 2.70 37.64 8.18
CA ASP A 545 1.79 37.29 9.27
C ASP A 545 2.16 35.94 9.88
N TYR A 546 2.40 34.92 9.04
CA TYR A 546 2.83 33.58 9.44
C TYR A 546 4.06 33.62 10.36
N GLY A 547 5.16 34.25 9.89
CA GLY A 547 6.37 34.40 10.70
C GLY A 547 6.18 35.26 11.95
N THR A 548 5.30 36.27 11.91
CA THR A 548 5.02 37.13 13.08
C THR A 548 4.20 36.40 14.14
N ARG A 549 3.18 35.62 13.76
CA ARG A 549 2.43 34.76 14.69
C ARG A 549 3.33 33.70 15.31
N LEU A 550 4.18 33.07 14.49
CA LEU A 550 5.08 32.03 14.97
C LEU A 550 6.15 32.59 15.92
N ALA A 551 6.78 33.72 15.59
CA ALA A 551 7.74 34.39 16.46
C ALA A 551 7.17 34.72 17.85
N ARG A 552 5.90 35.12 17.92
CA ARG A 552 5.18 35.32 19.20
C ARG A 552 4.97 33.99 19.94
N ALA A 553 4.48 32.96 19.25
CA ALA A 553 4.23 31.63 19.82
C ALA A 553 5.52 30.88 20.25
N THR A 554 6.68 31.26 19.72
CA THR A 554 8.00 30.68 20.07
C THR A 554 8.91 31.64 20.84
N ASN A 555 8.38 32.76 21.35
CA ASN A 555 9.12 33.82 22.06
C ASN A 555 10.48 34.18 21.41
N THR A 556 10.46 34.38 20.10
CA THR A 556 11.65 34.61 19.25
C THR A 556 11.68 36.07 18.80
N ASP A 557 12.84 36.73 18.84
CA ASP A 557 12.93 38.15 18.52
C ASP A 557 12.55 38.44 17.06
N LEU A 558 11.46 39.19 16.89
CA LEU A 558 10.95 39.57 15.57
C LEU A 558 11.93 40.48 14.81
N LYS A 559 12.83 41.22 15.48
CA LYS A 559 13.87 42.01 14.81
C LYS A 559 14.96 41.11 14.23
N GLN A 560 15.44 40.12 14.98
CA GLN A 560 16.36 39.08 14.48
C GLN A 560 15.72 38.29 13.32
N VAL A 561 14.47 37.85 13.46
CA VAL A 561 13.70 37.15 12.41
C VAL A 561 13.60 38.00 11.14
N ALA A 562 13.22 39.28 11.25
CA ALA A 562 13.13 40.18 10.10
C ALA A 562 14.50 40.48 9.45
N LYS A 563 15.57 40.55 10.25
CA LYS A 563 16.95 40.69 9.75
C LYS A 563 17.39 39.45 8.95
N LEU A 564 17.15 38.24 9.46
CA LEU A 564 17.46 36.99 8.78
C LEU A 564 16.61 36.79 7.52
N ALA A 565 15.34 37.21 7.55
CA ALA A 565 14.43 37.13 6.40
C ALA A 565 14.84 38.04 5.23
N ALA A 566 15.66 39.06 5.49
CA ALA A 566 16.18 40.01 4.50
C ALA A 566 17.53 39.57 3.86
N MET A 567 18.06 38.41 4.23
CA MET A 567 19.30 37.80 3.70
C MET A 567 18.99 36.71 2.68
#